data_AF-A0A820LRP0-F1
#
_entry.id   AF-A0A820LRP0-F1
#
_cell.length_a   1.000
_cell.length_b   1.000
_cell.length_c   1.000
_cell.angle_alpha   90.00
_cell.angle_beta   90.00
_cell.angle_gamma   90.00
#
_symmetry.space_group_name_H-M   'P 1'
#
loop_
_entity.id
_entity.type
_entity.pdbx_description
1 polymer ?
#
loop_
_entity_poly.entity_id
_entity_poly.type
_entity_poly.pdbx_seq_one_letter_code
_entity_poly.pdbx_strand_id
1 'polypeptide(L)'
;MGEGLYIPPSSNDIQQIRSRTLQKIQAIIASAVANTEGDGSDTYLLLGPIGTGAFKNDKKMIAELFFKVLNNPLMNSYQSIRYAFDQIWFVSTDSHQVFEEVFKNH
;
A
#
# COMPACT_ATOMS: atom_id res chain seq x y z
N MET A 1 4.08 -11.76 -37.93
CA MET A 1 3.77 -11.80 -36.49
C MET A 1 4.14 -10.43 -35.94
N GLY A 2 3.14 -9.59 -35.67
CA GLY A 2 3.40 -8.22 -35.19
C GLY A 2 3.74 -8.27 -33.71
N GLU A 3 4.97 -7.88 -33.36
CA GLU A 3 5.31 -7.55 -31.98
C GLU A 3 4.37 -6.40 -31.56
N GLY A 4 3.45 -6.68 -30.63
CA GLY A 4 2.64 -5.63 -30.04
C GLY A 4 3.59 -4.67 -29.34
N LEU A 5 3.82 -3.50 -29.96
CA LEU A 5 4.62 -2.43 -29.39
C LEU A 5 4.10 -2.11 -28.00
N TYR A 6 4.90 -2.40 -26.98
CA TYR A 6 4.63 -1.94 -25.64
C TYR A 6 4.62 -0.42 -25.66
N ILE A 7 3.45 0.17 -25.45
CA ILE A 7 3.30 1.61 -25.27
C ILE A 7 3.43 1.87 -23.77
N PRO A 8 4.48 2.56 -23.31
CA PRO A 8 4.60 2.91 -21.91
C PRO A 8 3.43 3.81 -21.50
N PRO A 9 2.94 3.68 -20.25
CA PRO A 9 1.84 4.50 -19.76
C PRO A 9 2.20 5.98 -19.82
N SER A 10 1.23 6.82 -20.19
CA SER A 10 1.41 8.27 -20.19
C SER A 10 1.50 8.81 -18.75
N SER A 11 1.99 10.04 -18.58
CA SER A 11 2.00 10.71 -17.27
C SER A 11 0.59 10.79 -16.64
N ASN A 12 -0.44 10.94 -17.47
CA ASN A 12 -1.84 10.96 -17.00
C ASN A 12 -2.28 9.58 -16.50
N ASP A 13 -1.85 8.50 -17.16
CA ASP A 13 -2.14 7.14 -16.72
C ASP A 13 -1.46 6.82 -15.39
N ILE A 14 -0.21 7.25 -15.22
CA ILE A 14 0.53 7.08 -13.95
C ILE A 14 -0.19 7.80 -12.80
N GLN A 15 -0.67 9.02 -13.01
CA GLN A 15 -1.42 9.75 -11.99
C GLN A 15 -2.76 9.10 -11.65
N GLN A 16 -3.48 8.58 -12.66
CA GLN A 16 -4.70 7.83 -12.43
C GLN A 16 -4.46 6.52 -11.66
N ILE A 17 -3.41 5.78 -12.00
CA ILE A 17 -2.99 4.57 -11.29
C ILE A 17 -2.69 4.92 -9.82
N ARG A 18 -1.93 5.99 -9.58
CA ARG A 18 -1.59 6.46 -8.23
C ARG A 18 -2.84 6.81 -7.42
N SER A 19 -3.75 7.61 -7.99
CA SER A 19 -4.99 8.03 -7.33
C SER A 19 -5.92 6.85 -7.02
N ARG A 20 -6.16 5.97 -7.98
CA ARG A 20 -7.00 4.78 -7.79
C ARG A 20 -6.40 3.81 -6.78
N THR A 21 -5.07 3.63 -6.81
CA THR A 21 -4.39 2.76 -5.85
C THR A 21 -4.48 3.32 -4.43
N LEU A 22 -4.31 4.63 -4.27
CA LEU A 22 -4.52 5.30 -2.98
C LEU A 22 -5.93 5.05 -2.43
N GLN A 23 -6.96 5.28 -3.25
CA GLN A 23 -8.36 5.05 -2.86
C GLN A 23 -8.61 3.59 -2.46
N LYS A 24 -8.04 2.63 -3.19
CA LYS A 24 -8.15 1.20 -2.84
C LYS A 24 -7.48 0.86 -1.52
N ILE A 25 -6.26 1.37 -1.29
CA ILE A 25 -5.54 1.15 -0.02
C ILE A 25 -6.35 1.73 1.14
N GLN A 26 -6.89 2.95 0.98
CA GLN A 26 -7.77 3.56 1.98
C GLN A 26 -9.02 2.72 2.26
N ALA A 27 -9.69 2.22 1.22
CA ALA A 27 -10.89 1.40 1.39
C ALA A 27 -10.59 0.08 2.11
N ILE A 28 -9.51 -0.62 1.73
CA ILE A 28 -9.08 -1.87 2.37
C ILE A 28 -8.83 -1.64 3.86
N ILE A 29 -8.11 -0.57 4.18
CA ILE A 29 -7.77 -0.22 5.56
C ILE A 29 -9.02 0.15 6.36
N ALA A 30 -9.90 0.99 5.81
CA ALA A 30 -11.15 1.35 6.46
C ALA A 30 -12.07 0.14 6.71
N SER A 31 -12.11 -0.81 5.77
CA SER A 31 -12.85 -2.06 5.95
C SER A 31 -12.24 -2.96 7.02
N ALA A 32 -10.90 -3.05 7.08
CA ALA A 32 -10.23 -3.79 8.14
C ALA A 32 -10.55 -3.21 9.51
N VAL A 33 -10.50 -1.88 9.64
CA VAL A 33 -10.87 -1.13 10.84
C VAL A 33 -12.32 -1.40 11.25
N ALA A 34 -13.26 -1.35 10.30
CA ALA A 34 -14.68 -1.56 10.59
C ALA A 34 -15.00 -3.00 11.04
N ASN A 35 -14.15 -3.96 10.67
CA ASN A 35 -14.34 -5.38 10.98
C ASN A 35 -13.61 -5.83 12.25
N THR A 36 -12.88 -4.94 12.93
CA THR A 36 -12.24 -5.30 14.20
C THR A 36 -13.27 -5.38 15.31
N GLU A 37 -13.44 -6.54 15.93
CA GLU A 37 -14.15 -6.62 17.21
C GLU A 37 -13.27 -6.00 18.31
N GLY A 38 -13.83 -5.09 19.12
CA GLY A 38 -13.09 -4.41 20.19
C GLY A 38 -12.32 -3.17 19.71
N ASP A 39 -11.17 -2.88 20.34
CA ASP A 39 -10.37 -1.69 20.05
C ASP A 39 -9.43 -1.86 18.84
N GLY A 40 -9.40 -3.05 18.23
CA GLY A 40 -8.56 -3.38 17.07
C GLY A 40 -7.09 -3.68 17.40
N SER A 41 -6.71 -3.80 18.67
CA SER A 41 -5.33 -4.10 19.10
C SER A 41 -4.80 -5.46 18.62
N ASP A 42 -5.68 -6.46 18.46
CA ASP A 42 -5.33 -7.81 18.00
C ASP A 42 -5.53 -8.04 16.49
N THR A 43 -5.84 -7.00 15.72
CA THR A 43 -6.09 -7.12 14.27
C THR A 43 -4.83 -6.86 13.46
N TYR A 44 -4.26 -7.88 12.83
CA TYR A 44 -3.07 -7.75 11.98
C TYR A 44 -3.43 -7.68 10.49
N LEU A 45 -2.72 -6.82 9.75
CA LEU A 45 -2.87 -6.70 8.31
C LEU A 45 -1.64 -7.24 7.57
N LEU A 46 -1.86 -8.36 6.88
CA LEU A 46 -0.90 -8.95 5.95
C LEU A 46 -1.03 -8.22 4.61
N LEU A 47 -0.13 -7.27 4.36
CA LEU A 47 -0.11 -6.48 3.14
C LEU A 47 1.06 -6.86 2.24
N GLY A 48 0.82 -6.85 0.94
CA GLY A 48 1.83 -7.15 -0.07
C GLY A 48 2.09 -5.97 -1.00
N PRO A 49 3.14 -6.05 -1.82
CA PRO A 49 3.47 -5.02 -2.81
C PRO A 49 2.48 -5.07 -3.99
N ILE A 50 1.28 -4.51 -3.79
CA ILE A 50 0.12 -4.64 -4.69
C ILE A 50 0.47 -4.24 -6.12
N GLY A 51 0.31 -5.20 -7.04
CA GLY A 51 0.46 -4.97 -8.47
C GLY A 51 1.90 -4.77 -8.95
N THR A 52 2.91 -4.99 -8.12
CA THR A 52 4.33 -4.80 -8.52
C THR A 52 4.90 -5.94 -9.38
N GLY A 53 4.22 -7.10 -9.40
CA GLY A 53 4.56 -8.24 -10.25
C GLY A 53 3.96 -8.12 -11.66
N ALA A 54 2.90 -8.89 -11.94
CA ALA A 54 2.27 -8.96 -13.26
C ALA A 54 1.77 -7.61 -13.82
N PHE A 55 1.31 -6.72 -12.93
CA PHE A 55 0.81 -5.40 -13.31
C PHE A 55 1.92 -4.33 -13.41
N LYS A 56 3.17 -4.69 -13.06
CA LYS A 56 4.36 -3.86 -13.19
C LYS A 56 4.25 -2.46 -12.56
N ASN A 57 3.48 -2.33 -11.47
CA ASN A 57 3.46 -1.10 -10.68
C ASN A 57 4.84 -0.83 -10.08
N ASP A 58 5.24 0.44 -10.01
CA ASP A 58 6.49 0.83 -9.36
C ASP A 58 6.44 0.54 -7.86
N LYS A 59 7.44 -0.20 -7.36
CA LYS A 59 7.48 -0.65 -5.94
C LYS A 59 7.56 0.53 -4.98
N LYS A 60 8.37 1.53 -5.30
CA LYS A 60 8.58 2.71 -4.45
C LYS A 60 7.30 3.55 -4.37
N MET A 61 6.64 3.81 -5.49
CA MET A 61 5.35 4.48 -5.53
C MET A 61 4.31 3.75 -4.67
N ILE A 62 4.21 2.42 -4.76
CA ILE A 62 3.26 1.67 -3.92
C ILE A 62 3.62 1.80 -2.44
N ALA A 63 4.91 1.70 -2.07
CA ALA A 63 5.37 1.89 -0.70
C ALA A 63 5.03 3.28 -0.16
N GLU A 64 5.28 4.34 -0.93
CA GLU A 64 4.94 5.73 -0.58
C GLU A 64 3.43 5.90 -0.36
N LEU A 65 2.60 5.25 -1.18
CA LEU A 65 1.14 5.29 -1.02
C LEU A 65 0.69 4.61 0.28
N PHE A 66 1.26 3.44 0.61
CA PHE A 66 1.00 2.80 1.90
C PHE A 66 1.43 3.70 3.05
N PHE A 67 2.66 4.21 3.03
CA PHE A 67 3.16 5.13 4.06
C PHE A 67 2.20 6.31 4.27
N LYS A 68 1.77 6.95 3.16
CA LYS A 68 0.85 8.10 3.21
C LYS A 68 -0.50 7.76 3.84
N VAL A 69 -1.06 6.58 3.57
CA VAL A 69 -2.35 6.18 4.16
C VAL A 69 -2.19 5.85 5.64
N LEU A 70 -1.17 5.07 5.99
CA LEU A 70 -0.94 4.63 7.36
C LEU A 70 -0.59 5.79 8.29
N ASN A 71 0.13 6.79 7.79
CA ASN A 71 0.47 7.99 8.55
C ASN A 71 -0.57 9.12 8.42
N ASN A 72 -1.70 8.88 7.74
CA ASN A 72 -2.73 9.89 7.61
C ASN A 72 -3.33 10.24 9.00
N PRO A 73 -3.51 11.52 9.35
CA PRO A 73 -4.14 11.92 10.61
C PRO A 73 -5.54 11.33 10.84
N LEU A 74 -6.29 11.03 9.76
CA LEU A 74 -7.59 10.35 9.86
C LEU A 74 -7.47 8.89 10.36
N MET A 75 -6.27 8.29 10.30
CA MET A 75 -5.96 7.00 10.92
C MET A 75 -5.56 7.15 12.39
N ASN A 76 -5.29 8.35 12.90
CA ASN A 76 -4.84 8.56 14.29
C ASN A 76 -5.94 8.29 15.31
N SER A 77 -7.22 8.36 14.91
CA SER A 77 -8.34 7.96 15.76
C SER A 77 -8.43 6.44 15.97
N TYR A 78 -7.63 5.65 15.25
CA TYR A 78 -7.57 4.20 15.33
C TYR A 78 -6.19 3.73 15.82
N GLN A 79 -5.80 4.19 17.01
CA GLN A 79 -4.46 4.03 17.59
C GLN A 79 -3.97 2.56 17.65
N SER A 80 -4.86 1.63 17.95
CA SER A 80 -4.57 0.19 18.04
C SER A 80 -4.22 -0.41 16.67
N ILE A 81 -4.85 0.10 15.61
CA ILE A 81 -4.63 -0.35 14.24
C ILE A 81 -3.30 0.18 13.71
N ARG A 82 -2.87 1.39 14.12
CA ARG A 82 -1.50 1.88 13.86
C ARG A 82 -0.43 0.91 14.38
N TYR A 83 -0.58 0.38 15.59
CA TYR A 83 0.36 -0.62 16.14
C TYR A 83 0.38 -1.93 15.35
N ALA A 84 -0.77 -2.38 14.87
CA ALA A 84 -0.85 -3.55 14.00
C ALA A 84 -0.17 -3.32 12.63
N PHE A 85 -0.12 -2.08 12.17
CA PHE A 85 0.56 -1.71 10.92
C PHE A 85 2.09 -1.67 11.05
N ASP A 86 2.62 -1.36 12.23
CA ASP A 86 4.07 -1.50 12.50
C ASP A 86 4.52 -2.97 12.43
N GLN A 87 3.57 -3.91 12.39
CA GLN A 87 3.80 -5.34 12.22
C GLN A 87 3.32 -5.87 10.86
N ILE A 88 3.29 -5.06 9.80
CA ILE A 88 3.00 -5.55 8.44
C ILE A 88 4.13 -6.46 7.95
N TRP A 89 3.75 -7.66 7.47
CA TRP A 89 4.69 -8.61 6.85
C TRP A 89 4.57 -8.57 5.33
N PHE A 90 5.68 -8.30 4.64
CA PHE A 90 5.74 -8.31 3.18
C PHE A 90 6.23 -9.68 2.67
N VAL A 91 5.55 -10.21 1.66
CA VAL A 91 5.73 -11.60 1.19
C VAL A 91 6.94 -11.80 0.25
N SER A 92 7.66 -10.73 -0.14
CA SER A 92 8.84 -10.82 -1.03
C SER A 92 9.99 -9.98 -0.49
N THR A 93 11.19 -10.56 -0.40
CA THR A 93 12.43 -9.95 0.13
C THR A 93 12.83 -8.67 -0.59
N ASP A 94 12.78 -8.65 -1.93
CA ASP A 94 13.17 -7.46 -2.71
C ASP A 94 12.19 -6.29 -2.52
N SER A 95 10.90 -6.61 -2.45
CA SER A 95 9.87 -5.61 -2.19
C SER A 95 9.89 -5.16 -0.73
N HIS A 96 10.25 -6.05 0.18
CA HIS A 96 10.38 -5.75 1.60
C HIS A 96 11.44 -4.67 1.84
N GLN A 97 12.63 -4.77 1.23
CA GLN A 97 13.68 -3.75 1.37
C GLN A 97 13.22 -2.35 0.92
N VAL A 98 12.57 -2.26 -0.25
CA VAL A 98 12.08 -0.98 -0.78
C VAL A 98 11.04 -0.35 0.16
N PHE A 99 10.16 -1.17 0.74
CA PHE A 99 9.15 -0.67 1.67
C PHE A 99 9.79 -0.27 3.00
N GLU A 100 10.71 -1.06 3.56
CA GLU A 100 11.45 -0.69 4.76
C GLU A 100 12.18 0.64 4.59
N GLU A 101 12.86 0.85 3.46
CA GLU A 101 13.56 2.09 3.18
C GLU A 101 12.61 3.29 3.15
N VAL A 102 11.43 3.16 2.53
CA VAL A 102 10.44 4.25 2.50
C VAL A 102 9.92 4.57 3.91
N PHE A 103 9.70 3.56 4.75
CA PHE A 103 9.17 3.76 6.09
C PHE A 103 10.23 4.26 7.09
N LYS A 104 11.52 3.94 6.89
CA LYS A 104 12.64 4.43 7.72
C LYS A 104 13.02 5.89 7.40
N ASN A 105 12.78 6.35 6.17
CA ASN A 105 13.23 7.66 5.69
C ASN A 105 12.18 8.78 5.79
N HIS A 106 11.05 8.53 6.46
CA HIS A 106 9.98 9.50 6.70
C HIS A 106 9.59 9.53 8.17
#